data_AF-A0A348N2A4-F1
#
_entry.id   AF-A0A348N2A4-F1
#
_cell.length_a   1.000
_cell.length_b   1.000
_cell.length_c   1.000
_cell.angle_alpha   90.00
_cell.angle_beta   90.00
_cell.angle_gamma   90.00
#
_symmetry.space_group_name_H-M   'P 1'
#
loop_
_entity.id
_entity.type
_entity.pdbx_description
1 polymer ?
#
loop_
_entity_poly.entity_id
_entity_poly.type
_entity_poly.pdbx_seq_one_letter_code
_entity_poly.pdbx_strand_id
1 'polypeptide(L)'
;LRNRAIEINEKLASYEARVIQTHQVQRQYDELVREHAQHIVKYQEMKSKKMEAELAQNLESENKGESFTLIEPPRIPVKPEKPNRKKFLLVGVIMSLMTGISLALLIEKIIGGVRGEHAMTRLLANPPIAVIPMMYSEEERRKSRHFNLQLMLGFVAMISMTLLGLHYWLIPLDLIWLQMMSNFSL
;
A
#
# COMPACT_ATOMS: atom_id res chain seq x y z
N LEU A 1 38.83 -46.72 -89.10
CA LEU A 1 37.72 -45.94 -88.49
C LEU A 1 37.55 -46.21 -86.99
N ARG A 2 37.58 -47.47 -86.51
CA ARG A 2 37.50 -47.82 -85.07
C ARG A 2 38.54 -47.13 -84.15
N ASN A 3 39.81 -47.06 -84.55
CA ASN A 3 40.87 -46.48 -83.69
C ASN A 3 40.68 -44.98 -83.42
N ARG A 4 40.12 -44.22 -84.38
CA ARG A 4 39.79 -42.79 -84.17
C ARG A 4 38.65 -42.61 -83.16
N ALA A 5 37.68 -43.52 -83.13
CA ALA A 5 36.58 -43.45 -82.17
C ALA A 5 37.07 -43.71 -80.73
N ILE A 6 38.03 -44.62 -80.56
CA ILE A 6 38.64 -44.92 -79.25
C ILE A 6 39.44 -43.72 -78.77
N GLU A 7 40.28 -43.12 -79.62
CA GLU A 7 41.09 -41.95 -79.27
C GLU A 7 40.23 -40.72 -78.88
N ILE A 8 39.11 -40.52 -79.59
CA ILE A 8 38.16 -39.44 -79.27
C ILE A 8 37.49 -39.69 -77.92
N ASN A 9 37.08 -40.93 -77.63
CA ASN A 9 36.48 -41.27 -76.34
C ASN A 9 37.47 -41.14 -75.17
N GLU A 10 38.74 -41.52 -75.35
CA GLU A 10 39.78 -41.29 -74.33
C GLU A 10 40.01 -39.79 -74.09
N LYS A 11 40.10 -38.99 -75.16
CA LYS A 11 40.21 -37.52 -75.03
C LYS A 11 38.99 -36.95 -74.31
N LEU A 12 37.78 -37.40 -74.64
CA LEU A 12 36.54 -36.96 -73.98
C LEU A 12 36.55 -37.30 -72.48
N ALA A 13 36.90 -38.54 -72.11
CA ALA A 13 37.01 -38.96 -70.72
C ALA A 13 38.06 -38.14 -69.95
N SER A 14 39.19 -37.80 -70.59
CA SER A 14 40.22 -36.94 -69.99
C SER A 14 39.74 -35.50 -69.78
N TYR A 15 38.94 -34.95 -70.70
CA TYR A 15 38.37 -33.61 -70.56
C TYR A 15 37.26 -33.59 -69.50
N GLU A 16 36.39 -34.59 -69.46
CA GLU A 16 35.36 -34.74 -68.41
C GLU A 16 36.01 -34.83 -67.02
N ALA A 17 37.08 -35.63 -66.86
CA ALA A 17 37.81 -35.73 -65.60
C ALA A 17 38.45 -34.38 -65.18
N ARG A 18 39.02 -33.62 -66.13
CA ARG A 18 39.59 -32.29 -65.87
C ARG A 18 38.54 -31.26 -65.51
N VAL A 19 37.37 -31.29 -66.16
CA VAL A 19 36.22 -30.42 -65.84
C VAL A 19 35.74 -30.70 -64.42
N ILE A 20 35.58 -31.97 -64.04
CA ILE A 20 35.17 -32.37 -62.68
C ILE A 20 36.19 -31.89 -61.63
N GLN A 21 37.49 -32.09 -61.85
CA GLN A 21 38.55 -31.63 -60.94
C GLN A 21 38.57 -30.10 -60.82
N THR A 22 38.42 -29.38 -61.95
CA THR A 22 38.38 -27.91 -61.96
C THR A 22 37.19 -27.38 -61.16
N HIS A 23 36.02 -28.01 -61.28
CA HIS A 23 34.84 -27.65 -60.47
C HIS A 23 35.00 -27.96 -58.97
N GLN A 24 35.80 -28.97 -58.60
CA GLN A 24 36.09 -29.24 -57.18
C GLN A 24 37.00 -28.17 -56.58
N VAL A 25 38.07 -27.78 -57.28
CA VAL A 25 38.97 -26.71 -56.83
C VAL A 25 38.25 -25.37 -56.74
N GLN A 26 37.41 -25.04 -57.72
CA GLN A 26 36.61 -23.81 -57.69
C GLN A 26 35.68 -23.76 -56.47
N ARG A 27 34.99 -24.89 -56.17
CA ARG A 27 34.12 -24.98 -54.98
C ARG A 27 34.87 -24.79 -53.68
N GLN A 28 36.06 -25.39 -53.56
CA GLN A 28 36.91 -25.25 -52.37
C GLN A 28 37.39 -23.80 -52.21
N TYR A 29 37.75 -23.14 -53.31
CA TYR A 29 38.14 -21.73 -53.29
C TYR A 29 36.98 -20.83 -52.87
N ASP A 30 35.79 -21.01 -53.45
CA ASP A 30 34.60 -20.23 -53.11
C ASP A 30 34.18 -20.43 -51.64
N GLU A 31 34.34 -21.65 -51.12
CA GLU A 31 34.14 -21.96 -49.70
C GLU A 31 35.14 -21.23 -48.82
N LEU A 32 36.43 -21.27 -49.14
CA LEU A 32 37.47 -20.57 -48.38
C LEU A 32 37.25 -19.05 -48.37
N VAL A 33 36.85 -18.47 -49.50
CA VAL A 33 36.53 -17.04 -49.61
C VAL A 33 35.34 -16.68 -48.73
N ARG A 34 34.29 -17.51 -48.72
CA ARG A 34 33.11 -17.32 -47.88
C ARG A 34 33.46 -17.42 -46.39
N GLU A 35 34.23 -18.44 -45.99
CA GLU A 35 34.69 -18.60 -44.61
C GLU A 35 35.53 -17.41 -44.17
N HIS A 36 36.49 -16.97 -44.99
CA HIS A 36 37.32 -15.81 -44.71
C HIS A 36 36.48 -14.55 -44.49
N ALA A 37 35.48 -14.29 -45.35
CA ALA A 37 34.55 -13.17 -45.19
C ALA A 37 33.76 -13.27 -43.86
N GLN A 38 33.28 -14.47 -43.50
CA GLN A 38 32.59 -14.70 -42.23
C GLN A 38 33.50 -14.48 -41.02
N HIS A 39 34.76 -14.89 -41.10
CA HIS A 39 35.75 -14.68 -40.04
C HIS A 39 36.06 -13.20 -39.82
N ILE A 40 36.14 -12.41 -40.88
CA ILE A 40 36.32 -10.95 -40.78
C ILE A 40 35.14 -10.31 -40.04
N VAL A 41 33.91 -10.67 -40.41
CA VAL A 41 32.70 -10.12 -39.76
C VAL A 41 32.66 -10.49 -38.28
N LYS A 42 32.92 -11.76 -37.92
CA LYS A 42 32.97 -12.20 -36.52
C LYS A 42 34.08 -11.50 -35.74
N TYR A 43 35.25 -11.31 -36.35
CA TYR A 43 36.35 -10.58 -35.72
C TYR A 43 35.96 -9.12 -35.41
N GLN A 44 35.31 -8.44 -36.35
CA GLN A 44 34.84 -7.08 -36.14
C GLN A 44 33.79 -7.00 -35.03
N GLU A 45 32.83 -7.92 -34.99
CA GLU A 45 31.82 -7.98 -33.93
C GLU A 45 32.45 -8.20 -32.55
N MET A 46 33.37 -9.17 -32.43
CA MET A 46 34.08 -9.46 -31.18
C MET A 46 34.94 -8.27 -30.72
N LYS A 47 35.55 -7.56 -31.67
CA LYS A 47 36.31 -6.33 -31.38
C LYS A 47 35.42 -5.21 -30.85
N SER A 48 34.22 -5.02 -31.43
CA SER A 48 33.24 -4.03 -30.93
C SER A 48 32.80 -4.37 -29.51
N LYS A 49 32.38 -5.62 -29.27
CA LYS A 49 31.96 -6.07 -27.93
C LYS A 49 33.06 -5.94 -26.88
N LYS A 50 34.31 -6.20 -27.26
CA LYS A 50 35.46 -5.99 -26.37
C LYS A 50 35.63 -4.52 -26.01
N MET A 51 35.54 -3.61 -26.98
CA MET A 51 35.63 -2.16 -26.74
C MET A 51 34.49 -1.66 -25.85
N GLU A 52 33.25 -2.14 -26.06
CA GLU A 52 32.10 -1.82 -25.20
C GLU A 52 32.30 -2.33 -23.77
N ALA A 53 32.81 -3.56 -23.59
CA ALA A 53 33.11 -4.11 -22.28
C ALA A 53 34.24 -3.37 -21.57
N GLU A 54 35.31 -2.99 -22.28
CA GLU A 54 36.40 -2.17 -21.73
C GLU A 54 35.90 -0.78 -21.33
N LEU A 55 35.02 -0.16 -22.14
CA LEU A 55 34.39 1.11 -21.79
C LEU A 55 33.51 0.98 -20.54
N ALA A 56 32.67 -0.05 -20.47
CA ALA A 56 31.82 -0.32 -19.31
C ALA A 56 32.65 -0.57 -18.04
N GLN A 57 33.73 -1.35 -18.16
CA GLN A 57 34.67 -1.60 -17.06
C GLN A 57 35.38 -0.32 -16.61
N ASN A 58 35.81 0.53 -17.54
CA ASN A 58 36.41 1.81 -17.20
C ASN A 58 35.40 2.76 -16.52
N LEU A 59 34.14 2.79 -16.98
CA LEU A 59 33.08 3.58 -16.35
C LEU A 59 32.79 3.09 -14.92
N GLU A 60 32.77 1.78 -14.70
CA GLU A 60 32.64 1.20 -13.36
C GLU A 60 33.87 1.50 -12.49
N SER A 61 35.08 1.28 -13.02
CA SER A 61 36.33 1.51 -12.28
C SER A 61 36.57 2.99 -11.95
N GLU A 62 36.13 3.91 -12.79
CA GLU A 62 36.18 5.35 -12.52
C GLU A 62 35.04 5.82 -11.60
N ASN A 63 34.18 4.92 -11.10
CA ASN A 63 32.96 5.26 -10.34
C ASN A 63 32.05 6.27 -11.09
N LYS A 64 32.08 6.23 -12.44
CA LYS A 64 31.25 7.05 -13.33
C LYS A 64 30.01 6.31 -13.83
N GLY A 65 29.83 5.03 -13.46
CA GLY A 65 28.49 4.42 -13.42
C GLY A 65 27.59 5.30 -12.55
N GLU A 66 26.31 5.43 -12.90
CA GLU A 66 25.33 6.30 -12.22
C GLU A 66 25.39 6.14 -10.69
N SER A 67 26.27 6.89 -10.05
CA SER A 67 26.30 7.02 -8.61
C SER A 67 25.11 7.92 -8.32
N PHE A 68 24.03 7.32 -7.83
CA PHE A 68 22.92 8.05 -7.23
C PHE A 68 23.49 8.87 -6.06
N THR A 69 23.96 10.07 -6.37
CA THR A 69 24.39 11.03 -5.36
C THR A 69 23.13 11.49 -4.66
N LEU A 70 23.09 11.30 -3.35
CA LEU A 70 21.97 11.73 -2.53
C LEU A 70 22.02 13.26 -2.44
N ILE A 71 21.40 13.96 -3.40
CA ILE A 71 21.31 15.43 -3.41
C ILE A 71 20.58 15.90 -2.15
N GLU A 72 19.54 15.18 -1.74
CA GLU A 72 18.77 15.50 -0.55
C GLU A 72 18.26 14.22 0.15
N PRO A 73 18.51 14.07 1.46
CA PRO A 73 17.98 12.94 2.20
C PRO A 73 16.46 13.00 2.30
N PRO A 74 15.76 11.85 2.39
CA PRO A 74 14.32 11.82 2.54
C PRO A 74 13.92 12.59 3.82
N ARG A 75 13.18 13.68 3.63
CA ARG A 75 12.66 14.46 4.75
C ARG A 75 11.54 13.68 5.43
N ILE A 76 11.73 13.39 6.70
CA ILE A 76 10.69 12.77 7.53
C ILE A 76 9.51 13.75 7.58
N PRO A 77 8.27 13.32 7.29
CA PRO A 77 7.12 14.21 7.29
C PRO A 77 6.91 14.80 8.70
N VAL A 78 6.95 16.13 8.79
CA VAL A 78 6.71 16.88 10.04
C VAL A 78 5.27 16.72 10.52
N LYS A 79 4.35 16.30 9.64
CA LYS A 79 2.94 16.09 9.94
C LYS A 79 2.51 14.67 9.57
N PRO A 80 1.77 13.96 10.42
CA PRO A 80 1.31 12.62 10.12
C PRO A 80 0.43 12.61 8.87
N GLU A 81 0.76 11.76 7.89
CA GLU A 81 0.07 11.68 6.60
C GLU A 81 -1.38 11.14 6.70
N LYS A 82 -1.68 10.29 7.69
CA LYS A 82 -2.98 9.63 7.85
C LYS A 82 -3.30 9.32 9.33
N PRO A 83 -4.59 9.21 9.72
CA PRO A 83 -5.74 10.03 9.34
C PRO A 83 -5.78 11.34 10.15
N ASN A 84 -6.60 12.30 9.73
CA ASN A 84 -6.82 13.55 10.46
C ASN A 84 -7.41 13.29 11.86
N ARG A 85 -6.53 13.22 12.87
CA ARG A 85 -6.84 12.85 14.27
C ARG A 85 -8.05 13.60 14.85
N LYS A 86 -8.20 14.89 14.54
CA LYS A 86 -9.35 15.72 14.96
C LYS A 86 -10.69 15.26 14.39
N LYS A 87 -10.71 14.78 13.14
CA LYS A 87 -11.95 14.30 12.49
C LYS A 87 -12.44 13.00 13.12
N PHE A 88 -11.52 12.09 13.43
CA PHE A 88 -11.88 10.81 14.08
C PHE A 88 -12.45 11.03 15.49
N LEU A 89 -11.86 11.95 16.25
CA LEU A 89 -12.37 12.37 17.56
C LEU A 89 -13.80 12.92 17.47
N LEU A 90 -14.04 13.84 16.54
CA LEU A 90 -15.36 14.44 16.34
C LEU A 90 -16.42 13.39 15.99
N VAL A 91 -16.09 12.47 15.08
CA VAL A 91 -16.99 11.37 14.70
C VAL A 91 -17.27 10.46 15.89
N GLY A 92 -16.26 10.12 16.70
CA GLY A 92 -16.42 9.31 17.91
C GLY A 92 -17.38 9.93 18.93
N VAL A 93 -17.24 11.23 19.20
CA VAL A 93 -18.12 11.96 20.12
C VAL A 93 -19.55 11.95 19.61
N ILE A 94 -19.78 12.30 18.34
CA ILE A 94 -21.10 12.31 17.72
C ILE A 94 -21.73 10.91 17.77
N MET A 95 -20.97 9.88 17.42
CA MET A 95 -21.43 8.49 17.44
C MET A 95 -21.83 8.05 18.85
N SER A 96 -21.06 8.39 19.89
CA SER A 96 -21.41 8.04 21.28
C SER A 96 -22.71 8.70 21.75
N LEU A 97 -22.93 9.97 21.39
CA LEU A 97 -24.15 10.69 21.74
C LEU A 97 -25.36 10.10 21.03
N MET A 98 -25.24 9.86 19.72
CA MET A 98 -26.29 9.24 18.91
C MET A 98 -26.62 7.84 19.43
N THR A 99 -25.61 7.06 19.79
CA THR A 99 -25.81 5.70 20.32
C THR A 99 -26.50 5.74 21.68
N GLY A 100 -26.10 6.63 22.58
CA GLY A 100 -26.74 6.78 23.90
C GLY A 100 -28.21 7.18 23.79
N ILE A 101 -28.53 8.16 22.95
CA ILE A 101 -29.91 8.59 22.70
C ILE A 101 -30.72 7.45 22.06
N SER A 102 -30.18 6.81 21.02
CA SER A 102 -30.86 5.72 20.32
C SER A 102 -31.16 4.56 21.25
N LEU A 103 -30.21 4.20 22.12
CA LEU A 103 -30.38 3.11 23.07
C LEU A 103 -31.41 3.47 24.15
N ALA A 104 -31.41 4.71 24.65
CA ALA A 104 -32.43 5.17 25.60
C ALA A 104 -33.84 5.09 25.02
N LEU A 105 -34.03 5.55 23.78
CA LEU A 105 -35.31 5.47 23.09
C LEU A 105 -35.74 4.03 22.81
N LEU A 106 -34.80 3.15 22.43
CA LEU A 106 -35.09 1.72 22.25
C LEU A 106 -35.55 1.05 23.55
N ILE A 107 -34.85 1.32 24.66
CA ILE A 107 -35.21 0.79 25.98
C ILE A 107 -36.60 1.28 26.39
N GLU A 108 -36.89 2.58 26.21
CA GLU A 108 -38.20 3.15 26.51
C GLU A 108 -39.32 2.52 25.68
N LYS A 109 -39.05 2.24 24.39
CA LYS A 109 -40.03 1.60 23.51
C LYS A 109 -40.29 0.14 23.88
N ILE A 110 -39.28 -0.60 24.34
CA ILE A 110 -39.40 -2.03 24.68
C ILE A 110 -40.03 -2.25 26.07
N ILE A 111 -39.61 -1.46 27.07
CA ILE A 111 -40.08 -1.58 28.47
C ILE A 111 -41.33 -0.71 28.72
N GLY A 112 -41.83 -0.03 27.70
CA GLY A 112 -42.86 1.02 27.76
C GLY A 112 -44.00 0.76 28.76
N GLY A 113 -44.29 1.78 29.57
CA GLY A 113 -45.39 1.79 30.53
C GLY A 113 -45.84 3.22 30.82
N VAL A 114 -47.13 3.39 31.14
CA VAL A 114 -47.71 4.70 31.48
C VAL A 114 -47.16 5.15 32.83
N ARG A 115 -46.23 6.11 32.83
CA ARG A 115 -45.58 6.64 34.03
C ARG A 115 -46.01 8.08 34.28
N GLY A 116 -46.61 8.30 35.46
CA GLY A 116 -47.01 9.63 35.93
C GLY A 116 -48.46 10.02 35.59
N GLU A 117 -48.97 10.99 36.34
CA GLU A 117 -50.35 11.49 36.26
C GLU A 117 -50.69 12.08 34.88
N HIS A 118 -49.72 12.75 34.24
CA HIS A 118 -49.90 13.40 32.95
C HIS A 118 -50.04 12.40 31.79
N ALA A 119 -49.27 11.30 31.84
CA ALA A 119 -49.38 10.22 30.85
C ALA A 119 -50.74 9.50 30.98
N MET A 120 -51.22 9.31 32.21
CA MET A 120 -52.53 8.72 32.50
C MET A 120 -53.68 9.63 32.04
N THR A 121 -53.61 10.93 32.34
CA THR A 121 -54.63 11.93 31.95
C THR A 121 -54.75 12.04 30.43
N ARG A 122 -53.65 11.94 29.68
CA ARG A 122 -53.66 11.96 28.20
C ARG A 122 -54.33 10.72 27.58
N LEU A 123 -54.27 9.58 28.25
CA LEU A 123 -54.87 8.34 27.77
C LEU A 123 -56.36 8.23 28.14
N LEU A 124 -56.74 8.68 29.33
CA LEU A 124 -58.11 8.56 29.85
C LEU A 124 -58.95 9.84 29.68
N ALA A 125 -58.39 10.93 29.16
CA ALA A 125 -58.99 12.26 28.99
C ALA A 125 -59.52 12.94 30.28
N ASN A 126 -59.50 12.25 31.42
CA ASN A 126 -59.88 12.76 32.74
C ASN A 126 -58.69 12.70 33.71
N PRO A 127 -58.56 13.71 34.61
CA PRO A 127 -57.51 13.72 35.62
C PRO A 127 -57.76 12.63 36.69
N PRO A 128 -56.70 12.04 37.26
CA PRO A 128 -56.82 11.06 38.34
C PRO A 128 -57.39 11.71 39.62
N ILE A 129 -58.25 10.97 40.34
CA ILE A 129 -58.97 11.45 41.53
C ILE A 129 -58.03 11.72 42.71
N ALA A 130 -56.95 10.95 42.83
CA ALA A 130 -55.89 11.16 43.82
C ALA A 130 -54.56 10.59 43.30
N VAL A 131 -53.46 11.25 43.64
CA VAL A 131 -52.09 10.79 43.35
C VAL A 131 -51.46 10.34 44.66
N ILE A 132 -51.13 9.06 44.77
CA ILE A 132 -50.45 8.52 45.95
C ILE A 132 -48.94 8.68 45.73
N PRO A 133 -48.24 9.47 46.57
CA PRO A 133 -46.79 9.60 46.45
C PRO A 133 -46.12 8.27 46.80
N MET A 134 -45.10 7.91 46.01
CA MET A 134 -44.28 6.74 46.30
C MET A 134 -43.48 6.97 47.58
N MET A 135 -43.76 6.18 48.61
CA MET A 135 -42.99 6.18 49.86
C MET A 135 -41.87 5.14 49.76
N TYR A 136 -40.63 5.60 49.67
CA TYR A 136 -39.45 4.75 49.60
C TYR A 136 -39.02 4.30 51.00
N SER A 137 -38.70 3.02 51.16
CA SER A 137 -38.10 2.50 52.39
C SER A 137 -36.64 2.98 52.54
N GLU A 138 -36.13 3.07 53.78
CA GLU A 138 -34.72 3.41 54.06
C GLU A 138 -33.73 2.44 53.38
N GLU A 139 -34.13 1.17 53.20
CA GLU A 139 -33.34 0.16 52.47
C GLU A 139 -33.28 0.44 50.96
N GLU A 140 -34.39 0.87 50.36
CA GLU A 140 -34.46 1.25 48.95
C GLU A 140 -33.64 2.52 48.69
N ARG A 141 -33.72 3.50 49.59
CA ARG A 141 -32.88 4.71 49.54
C ARG A 141 -31.39 4.38 49.58
N ARG A 142 -30.96 3.43 50.41
CA ARG A 142 -29.55 2.98 50.45
C ARG A 142 -29.13 2.30 49.17
N LYS A 143 -29.94 1.40 48.61
CA LYS A 143 -29.65 0.72 47.33
C LYS A 143 -29.55 1.71 46.17
N SER A 144 -30.50 2.65 46.05
CA SER A 144 -30.46 3.67 45.00
C SER A 144 -29.25 4.61 45.13
N ARG A 145 -28.83 4.96 46.35
CA ARG A 145 -27.59 5.74 46.56
C ARG A 145 -26.34 4.98 46.10
N HIS A 146 -26.22 3.69 46.43
CA HIS A 146 -25.09 2.88 46.01
C HIS A 146 -25.05 2.70 44.49
N PHE A 147 -26.21 2.44 43.87
CA PHE A 147 -26.33 2.33 42.42
C PHE A 147 -25.97 3.64 41.70
N ASN A 148 -26.49 4.78 42.18
CA ASN A 148 -26.17 6.09 41.61
C ASN A 148 -24.69 6.46 41.80
N LEU A 149 -24.09 6.11 42.95
CA LEU A 149 -22.67 6.31 43.21
C LEU A 149 -21.81 5.44 42.28
N GLN A 150 -22.18 4.18 42.07
CA GLN A 150 -21.50 3.28 41.13
C GLN A 150 -21.61 3.76 39.69
N LEU A 151 -22.77 4.30 39.29
CA LEU A 151 -22.96 4.94 37.98
C LEU A 151 -22.08 6.18 37.83
N MET A 152 -22.03 7.06 38.83
CA MET A 152 -21.14 8.23 38.81
C MET A 152 -19.67 7.83 38.73
N LEU A 153 -19.24 6.85 39.54
CA LEU A 153 -17.88 6.32 39.50
C LEU A 153 -17.55 5.71 38.13
N GLY A 154 -18.47 4.96 37.54
CA GLY A 154 -18.33 4.41 36.19
C GLY A 154 -18.21 5.50 35.12
N PHE A 155 -18.98 6.59 35.24
CA PHE A 155 -18.93 7.72 34.32
C PHE A 155 -17.58 8.47 34.41
N VAL A 156 -17.10 8.70 35.63
CA VAL A 156 -15.78 9.31 35.88
C VAL A 156 -14.66 8.41 35.35
N ALA A 157 -14.74 7.10 35.58
CA ALA A 157 -13.78 6.12 35.07
C ALA A 157 -13.75 6.13 33.52
N MET A 158 -14.91 6.12 32.86
CA MET A 158 -15.01 6.20 31.39
C MET A 158 -14.37 7.48 30.82
N ILE A 159 -14.61 8.64 31.45
CA ILE A 159 -14.00 9.90 31.04
C ILE A 159 -12.47 9.84 31.20
N SER A 160 -11.98 9.33 32.33
CA SER A 160 -10.54 9.19 32.59
C SER A 160 -9.86 8.23 31.61
N MET A 161 -10.48 7.10 31.29
CA MET A 161 -9.99 6.11 30.32
C MET A 161 -9.91 6.70 28.92
N THR A 162 -10.91 7.49 28.53
CA THR A 162 -10.93 8.19 27.25
C THR A 162 -9.79 9.21 27.20
N LEU A 163 -9.62 10.05 28.24
CA LEU A 163 -8.53 11.03 28.33
C LEU A 163 -7.13 10.38 28.28
N LEU A 164 -6.92 9.28 29.00
CA LEU A 164 -5.66 8.53 28.98
C LEU A 164 -5.40 7.90 27.61
N GLY A 165 -6.41 7.32 26.98
CA GLY A 165 -6.30 6.80 25.62
C GLY A 165 -5.96 7.89 24.60
N LEU A 166 -6.54 9.08 24.75
CA LEU A 166 -6.17 10.24 23.94
C LEU A 166 -4.72 10.69 24.21
N HIS A 167 -4.28 10.67 25.46
CA HIS A 167 -2.92 11.04 25.84
C HIS A 167 -1.87 10.08 25.26
N TYR A 168 -2.04 8.77 25.47
CA TYR A 168 -1.07 7.77 25.05
C TYR A 168 -1.09 7.50 23.54
N TRP A 169 -2.26 7.58 22.90
CA TRP A 169 -2.40 7.15 21.51
C TRP A 169 -2.31 8.29 20.49
N LEU A 170 -2.59 9.54 20.90
CA LEU A 170 -2.75 10.63 19.93
C LEU A 170 -1.62 11.65 19.87
N ILE A 171 -1.06 12.24 20.94
CA ILE A 171 0.03 13.25 20.82
C ILE A 171 0.76 13.40 22.17
N PRO A 172 2.10 13.40 22.27
CA PRO A 172 2.76 13.94 23.47
C PRO A 172 2.35 15.41 23.63
N LEU A 173 1.92 15.80 24.83
CA LEU A 173 1.38 17.15 25.13
C LEU A 173 2.34 18.29 24.70
N ASP A 174 3.61 17.96 24.57
CA ASP A 174 4.73 18.77 24.10
C ASP A 174 4.44 19.46 22.75
N LEU A 175 3.81 18.76 21.79
CA LEU A 175 3.51 19.30 20.46
C LEU A 175 2.36 20.31 20.46
N ILE A 176 1.37 20.13 21.34
CA ILE A 176 0.24 21.07 21.48
C ILE A 176 0.72 22.34 22.16
N TRP A 177 1.58 22.23 23.17
CA TRP A 177 2.19 23.36 23.86
C TRP A 177 3.05 24.22 22.92
N LEU A 178 3.89 23.58 22.10
CA LEU A 178 4.73 24.26 21.09
C LEU A 178 3.91 25.01 20.04
N GLN A 179 2.82 24.40 19.54
CA GLN A 179 1.97 25.05 18.55
C GLN A 179 1.10 26.16 19.15
N MET A 180 0.74 26.05 20.43
CA MET A 180 0.03 27.11 21.13
C MET A 180 0.96 28.32 21.33
N MET A 181 2.20 28.11 21.78
CA MET A 181 3.18 29.20 21.92
C MET A 181 3.56 29.85 20.58
N SER A 182 3.73 29.08 19.51
CA SER A 182 4.15 29.65 18.22
C SER A 182 3.10 30.57 17.59
N ASN A 183 1.82 30.33 17.86
CA ASN A 183 0.73 31.20 17.40
C ASN A 183 0.58 32.46 18.28
N PHE A 184 1.15 32.47 19.47
CA PHE A 184 1.17 33.63 20.38
C PHE A 184 2.48 34.45 20.27
N SER A 185 3.47 34.00 19.50
CA SER A 185 4.75 34.71 19.31
C SER A 185 4.95 35.27 17.90
N LEU A 186 3.89 35.84 17.32
CA LEU A 186 3.98 36.83 16.24
C LEU A 186 3.45 38.16 16.76
#